data_AF-X0WRR7-F1
#
_entry.id   AF-X0WRR7-F1
#
_cell.length_a   1.000
_cell.length_b   1.000
_cell.length_c   1.000
_cell.angle_alpha   90.00
_cell.angle_beta   90.00
_cell.angle_gamma   90.00
#
_symmetry.space_group_name_H-M   'P 1'
#
loop_
_entity.id
_entity.type
_entity.pdbx_description
1 polymer ?
#
loop_
_entity_poly.entity_id
_entity_poly.type
_entity_poly.pdbx_seq_one_letter_code
_entity_poly.pdbx_strand_id
1 'polypeptide(L)' 'ETGRWRQKHQAQKHRVLRMEFRTFLNAFIKIPCQIVRAGRKLIYRVLSYNPHLPVFFRLSTVLRC' A
#
# COMPACT_ATOMS: atom_id res chain seq x y z
N GLU A 1 -12.42 1.50 -13.84
CA GLU A 1 -12.23 0.16 -13.24
C GLU A 1 -13.32 -0.78 -13.75
N THR A 2 -12.99 -1.69 -14.67
CA THR A 2 -13.90 -2.75 -15.15
C THR A 2 -13.44 -4.08 -14.54
N GLY A 3 -14.30 -4.77 -13.78
CA GLY A 3 -13.96 -6.07 -13.17
C GLY A 3 -14.74 -6.41 -11.89
N ARG A 4 -14.68 -7.68 -11.48
CA ARG A 4 -15.38 -8.27 -10.31
C ARG A 4 -15.18 -7.50 -8.99
N TRP A 5 -14.03 -6.83 -8.84
CA TRP A 5 -13.64 -6.12 -7.61
C TRP A 5 -13.87 -4.61 -7.65
N ARG A 6 -14.54 -4.07 -8.69
CA ARG A 6 -14.74 -2.63 -8.89
C ARG A 6 -15.35 -1.94 -7.66
N GLN A 7 -16.45 -2.48 -7.13
CA GLN A 7 -17.12 -1.85 -5.98
C GLN A 7 -16.21 -1.81 -4.74
N LYS A 8 -15.48 -2.90 -4.48
CA LYS A 8 -14.51 -2.99 -3.37
C LYS A 8 -13.37 -1.99 -3.54
N HIS A 9 -12.80 -1.87 -4.74
CA HIS A 9 -11.72 -0.92 -5.03
C HIS A 9 -12.19 0.53 -4.93
N GLN A 10 -13.38 0.84 -5.44
CA GLN A 10 -13.98 2.16 -5.30
C GLN A 10 -14.18 2.53 -3.82
N ALA A 11 -14.72 1.61 -3.01
CA ALA A 11 -14.88 1.82 -1.57
C ALA A 11 -13.54 2.02 -0.85
N GLN A 12 -12.52 1.23 -1.21
CA GLN A 12 -11.17 1.36 -0.65
C GLN A 12 -10.52 2.70 -1.03
N LYS A 13 -10.65 3.13 -2.29
CA LYS A 13 -10.18 4.45 -2.75
C LYS A 13 -10.86 5.57 -1.97
N HIS A 14 -12.18 5.49 -1.83
CA HIS A 14 -12.95 6.48 -1.11
C HIS A 14 -12.56 6.58 0.37
N ARG A 15 -12.30 5.42 1.00
CA ARG A 15 -11.80 5.36 2.38
C ARG A 15 -10.44 6.05 2.52
N VAL A 16 -9.50 5.78 1.61
CA VAL A 16 -8.16 6.41 1.64
C VAL A 16 -8.23 7.91 1.47
N LEU A 17 -9.05 8.40 0.52
CA LEU A 17 -9.21 9.84 0.27
C LEU A 17 -9.84 10.60 1.45
N ARG A 18 -10.53 9.91 2.35
CA ARG A 18 -11.18 10.49 3.53
C ARG A 18 -10.44 10.19 4.84
N MET A 19 -9.27 9.56 4.78
CA MET A 19 -8.50 9.32 5.99
C MET A 19 -7.97 10.63 6.56
N GLU A 20 -8.00 10.72 7.89
CA GLU A 20 -7.20 11.69 8.61
C GLU A 20 -5.73 11.57 8.22
N PHE A 21 -5.07 12.70 8.06
CA PHE A 21 -3.71 12.76 7.54
C PHE A 21 -2.72 11.92 8.38
N ARG A 22 -2.85 11.95 9.71
CA ARG A 22 -2.04 11.14 10.63
C ARG A 22 -2.22 9.64 10.37
N THR A 23 -3.46 9.21 10.16
CA THR A 23 -3.80 7.82 9.86
C THR A 23 -3.25 7.41 8.50
N PHE A 24 -3.37 8.28 7.50
CA PHE A 24 -2.77 8.06 6.18
C PHE A 24 -1.25 7.89 6.27
N LEU A 25 -0.55 8.77 7.00
CA LEU A 25 0.89 8.68 7.19
C LEU A 25 1.31 7.33 7.80
N ASN A 26 0.64 6.91 8.88
CA ASN A 26 0.95 5.65 9.53
C ASN A 26 0.61 4.44 8.64
N ALA A 27 -0.43 4.56 7.80
CA ALA A 27 -0.89 3.46 6.97
C ALA A 27 -0.15 3.31 5.63
N PHE A 28 0.34 4.39 5.03
CA PHE A 28 0.91 4.40 3.67
C PHE A 28 2.37 4.85 3.60
N ILE A 29 2.87 5.60 4.58
CA ILE A 29 4.22 6.20 4.51
C ILE A 29 5.15 5.57 5.55
N LYS A 30 4.73 5.51 6.82
CA LYS A 30 5.51 5.01 7.96
C LYS A 30 5.33 3.50 8.15
N ILE A 31 5.38 2.75 7.06
CA ILE A 31 5.27 1.30 7.10
C ILE A 31 6.63 0.72 7.52
N PRO A 32 6.71 -0.08 8.60
CA PRO A 32 7.96 -0.69 8.99
C PRO A 32 8.38 -1.69 7.91
N CYS A 33 9.54 -1.44 7.32
CA CYS A 33 10.12 -2.31 6.32
C CYS A 33 11.62 -2.51 6.58
N GLN A 34 12.10 -3.68 6.20
CA GLN A 34 13.50 -4.04 6.21
C GLN A 34 14.04 -4.00 4.78
N ILE A 35 15.13 -3.26 4.59
CA ILE A 35 15.85 -3.26 3.33
C ILE A 35 16.88 -4.39 3.40
N VAL A 36 16.68 -5.40 2.55
CA VAL A 36 17.58 -6.56 2.45
C VAL A 36 18.32 -6.48 1.12
N ARG A 37 19.65 -6.45 1.17
CA ARG A 37 20.50 -6.59 -0.02
C ARG A 37 20.85 -8.06 -0.18
N ALA A 38 20.34 -8.69 -1.24
CA ALA A 38 20.59 -10.11 -1.52
C ALA A 38 21.11 -10.26 -2.96
N GLY A 39 22.40 -10.59 -3.10
CA GLY A 39 23.08 -10.64 -4.40
C GLY A 39 22.97 -9.29 -5.15
N ARG A 40 22.38 -9.32 -6.35
CA ARG A 40 22.13 -8.12 -7.18
C ARG A 40 20.72 -7.54 -7.04
N LYS A 41 19.99 -7.86 -5.96
CA LYS A 41 18.62 -7.39 -5.73
C LYS A 41 18.52 -6.59 -4.43
N LEU A 42 17.77 -5.50 -4.47
CA LEU A 42 17.33 -4.73 -3.31
C LEU A 42 15.89 -5.14 -2.99
N ILE A 43 15.67 -5.74 -1.82
CA ILE A 43 14.37 -6.28 -1.42
C ILE A 43 13.82 -5.43 -0.26
N TYR A 44 12.63 -4.89 -0.44
CA TYR A 44 11.88 -4.19 0.60
C TYR A 44 10.90 -5.17 1.26
N ARG A 45 11.22 -5.62 2.47
CA ARG A 45 10.40 -6.57 3.23
C ARG A 45 9.54 -5.84 4.24
N VAL A 46 8.22 -5.88 4.10
CA VAL A 46 7.29 -5.32 5.09
C VAL A 46 7.31 -6.18 6.37
N LEU A 47 7.43 -5.54 7.53
CA LEU A 47 7.60 -6.22 8.83
C LEU A 47 6.33 -6.27 9.68
N SER A 48 5.29 -5.50 9.34
CA SER A 48 4.02 -5.49 10.07
C SER A 48 2.82 -5.66 9.16
N TYR A 49 1.76 -6.28 9.68
CA TYR A 49 0.49 -6.34 8.98
C TYR A 49 -0.29 -5.04 9.17
N ASN A 50 -0.77 -4.48 8.07
CA ASN A 50 -1.68 -3.35 8.04
C ASN A 50 -2.82 -3.64 7.04
N PRO A 51 -4.10 -3.45 7.41
CA PRO A 51 -5.26 -3.74 6.55
C PRO A 51 -5.27 -2.93 5.23
N HIS A 52 -4.51 -1.85 5.14
CA HIS A 52 -4.36 -1.03 3.93
C HIS A 52 -3.25 -1.51 2.98
N LEU A 53 -2.43 -2.50 3.37
CA LEU A 53 -1.35 -3.03 2.52
C LEU A 53 -1.79 -3.47 1.12
N PRO A 54 -2.92 -4.17 0.92
CA PRO A 54 -3.36 -4.52 -0.43
C PRO A 54 -3.65 -3.29 -1.29
N VAL A 55 -4.12 -2.19 -0.69
CA VAL A 55 -4.35 -0.93 -1.40
C VAL A 55 -3.02 -0.25 -1.72
N PHE A 56 -2.10 -0.24 -0.76
CA PHE A 56 -0.74 0.27 -0.92
C PHE A 56 0.01 -0.41 -2.08
N PHE A 57 0.04 -1.74 -2.14
CA PHE A 57 0.75 -2.45 -3.23
C PHE A 57 0.10 -2.25 -4.61
N ARG A 58 -1.22 -2.09 -4.67
CA ARG A 58 -1.87 -1.70 -5.93
C ARG A 58 -1.49 -0.29 -6.36
N LEU A 59 -1.43 0.64 -5.41
CA LEU A 59 -0.97 2.00 -5.67
C LEU A 59 0.48 1.99 -6.19
N SER A 60 1.38 1.27 -5.52
CA SER A 60 2.79 1.18 -5.88
C SER A 60 2.99 0.59 -7.29
N THR A 61 2.20 -0.42 -7.65
CA THR A 61 2.18 -1.00 -9.00
C THR A 61 1.79 0.04 -10.06
N VAL A 62 0.78 0.88 -9.80
CA VAL A 62 0.33 1.93 -10.74
C VAL A 62 1.36 3.05 -10.86
N LEU A 63 1.98 3.43 -9.74
CA LEU A 63 3.02 4.47 -9.70
C LEU A 63 4.37 3.99 -10.23
N ARG A 64 4.55 2.66 -10.37
CA ARG A 64 5.81 2.01 -10.75
C ARG A 64 6.95 2.31 -9.77
N CYS A 65 6.64 2.18 -8.47
CA CYS A 65 7.58 2.34 -7.37
C CYS A 65 7.42 1.22 -6.33
#